data_AF-A0A847HAZ8-F1
#
_entry.id   AF-A0A847HAZ8-F1
#
_cell.length_a   1.000
_cell.length_b   1.000
_cell.length_c   1.000
_cell.angle_alpha   90.00
_cell.angle_beta   90.00
_cell.angle_gamma   90.00
#
_symmetry.space_group_name_H-M   'P 1'
#
loop_
_entity.id
_entity.type
_entity.pdbx_description
1 polymer ?
#
loop_
_entity_poly.entity_id
_entity_poly.type
_entity_poly.pdbx_seq_one_letter_code
_entity_poly.pdbx_strand_id
1 'polypeptide(L)'
;MPIVTLSPELQALTERRYPNDWTETDTRAVDTVRVLAADAVQNVGSGHPGTAMSLAPLAYTLYQRVLDHDPTDTDWVGRDRFVLSCGHSSLTQYIQLYLGGFGLEMEDLKALRSWDSLTPGHPEVHHTRGVEMTTGPLGQGLSSAVGMAMAARRERGLFDPEAPAGESPFDHHIYVIASDGDLQEGVTAEASSLAGTQQLGNLIVFWDDNRISIEDDTQIAFTEDVVARY
;
A
#
# COMPACT_ATOMS: atom_id res chain seq x y z
N MET A 1 23.88 1.83 24.73
CA MET A 1 22.87 2.77 24.19
C MET A 1 21.79 2.93 25.25
N PRO A 2 21.25 4.13 25.50
CA PRO A 2 20.12 4.29 26.40
C PRO A 2 18.94 3.47 25.87
N ILE A 3 18.23 2.75 26.75
CA ILE A 3 16.96 2.14 26.38
C ILE A 3 15.99 3.29 26.12
N VAL A 4 15.61 3.49 24.86
CA VAL A 4 14.53 4.42 24.52
C VAL A 4 13.23 3.77 24.98
N THR A 5 12.68 4.21 26.10
CA THR A 5 11.33 3.84 26.55
C THR A 5 10.31 4.74 25.85
N LEU A 6 9.38 4.13 25.11
CA LEU A 6 8.22 4.81 24.53
C LEU A 6 7.36 5.44 25.64
N SER A 7 6.63 6.51 25.30
CA SER A 7 5.58 7.01 26.19
C SER A 7 4.47 5.95 26.35
N PRO A 8 3.69 5.97 27.45
CA PRO A 8 2.58 5.04 27.62
C PRO A 8 1.58 5.06 26.45
N GLU A 9 1.35 6.24 25.85
CA GLU A 9 0.49 6.41 24.68
C GLU A 9 1.06 5.70 23.45
N LEU A 10 2.33 5.93 23.12
CA LEU A 10 2.99 5.27 22.00
C LEU A 10 3.13 3.75 22.21
N GLN A 11 3.31 3.32 23.46
CA GLN A 11 3.35 1.90 23.79
C GLN A 11 1.97 1.23 23.58
N ALA A 12 0.87 1.93 23.89
CA ALA A 12 -0.47 1.42 23.63
C ALA A 12 -0.77 1.26 22.13
N LEU A 13 -0.27 2.18 21.29
CA LEU A 13 -0.44 2.14 19.83
C LEU A 13 0.38 1.04 19.14
N THR A 14 1.41 0.51 19.82
CA THR A 14 2.33 -0.50 19.26
C THR A 14 2.13 -1.90 19.86
N GLU A 15 1.03 -2.09 20.61
CA GLU A 15 0.64 -3.40 21.12
C GLU A 15 0.30 -4.37 19.98
N ARG A 16 0.98 -5.53 19.96
CA ARG A 16 0.75 -6.57 18.96
C ARG A 16 -0.55 -7.30 19.27
N ARG A 17 -1.48 -7.31 18.30
CA ARG A 17 -2.73 -8.08 18.37
C ARG A 17 -2.81 -9.00 17.16
N TYR A 18 -2.72 -10.30 17.42
CA TYR A 18 -2.63 -11.32 16.37
C TYR A 18 -3.94 -12.10 16.25
N PRO A 19 -4.35 -12.50 15.04
CA PRO A 19 -5.46 -13.45 14.87
C PRO A 19 -5.08 -14.84 15.38
N ASN A 20 -6.08 -15.70 15.59
CA ASN A 20 -5.89 -17.02 16.20
C ASN A 20 -4.96 -17.95 15.42
N ASP A 21 -4.83 -17.76 14.11
CA ASP A 21 -4.01 -18.56 13.21
C ASP A 21 -2.63 -17.95 12.92
N TRP A 22 -2.28 -16.83 13.57
CA TRP A 22 -0.99 -16.19 13.41
C TRP A 22 0.13 -16.97 14.11
N THR A 23 1.20 -17.27 13.37
CA THR A 23 2.32 -18.08 13.86
C THR A 23 3.58 -17.23 14.13
N GLU A 24 4.60 -17.87 14.72
CA GLU A 24 5.93 -17.27 14.83
C GLU A 24 6.55 -16.96 13.45
N THR A 25 6.19 -17.73 12.42
CA THR A 25 6.68 -17.50 11.06
C THR A 25 6.12 -16.21 10.47
N ASP A 26 4.83 -15.91 10.70
CA ASP A 26 4.21 -14.65 10.28
C ASP A 26 4.90 -13.45 10.95
N THR A 27 5.16 -13.57 12.25
CA THR A 27 5.90 -12.56 13.02
C THR A 27 7.29 -12.34 12.44
N ARG A 28 8.02 -13.42 12.14
CA ARG A 28 9.35 -13.34 11.52
C ARG A 28 9.30 -12.74 10.12
N ALA A 29 8.27 -13.01 9.33
CA ALA A 29 8.09 -12.41 8.02
C ALA A 29 7.91 -10.89 8.14
N VAL A 30 7.02 -10.42 9.02
CA VAL A 30 6.82 -8.99 9.30
C VAL A 30 8.11 -8.32 9.80
N ASP A 31 8.82 -8.94 10.75
CA ASP A 31 10.08 -8.39 11.25
C ASP A 31 11.19 -8.40 10.17
N THR A 32 11.16 -9.36 9.24
CA THR A 32 12.05 -9.39 8.07
C THR A 32 11.78 -8.23 7.13
N VAL A 33 10.50 -7.91 6.86
CA VAL A 33 10.12 -6.74 6.05
C VAL A 33 10.70 -5.46 6.65
N ARG A 34 10.59 -5.29 7.96
CA ARG A 34 11.12 -4.11 8.67
C ARG A 34 12.63 -3.96 8.48
N VAL A 35 13.38 -5.04 8.68
CA VAL A 35 14.85 -5.01 8.57
C VAL A 35 15.29 -4.81 7.12
N LEU A 36 14.66 -5.48 6.15
CA LEU A 36 14.95 -5.27 4.72
C LEU A 36 14.71 -3.82 4.30
N ALA A 37 13.64 -3.19 4.78
CA ALA A 37 13.36 -1.79 4.49
C ALA A 37 14.47 -0.86 5.04
N ALA A 38 14.91 -1.10 6.28
CA ALA A 38 15.99 -0.34 6.89
C ALA A 38 17.33 -0.56 6.16
N ASP A 39 17.70 -1.81 5.89
CA ASP A 39 18.98 -2.18 5.27
C ASP A 39 19.07 -1.69 3.82
N ALA A 40 17.99 -1.79 3.03
CA ALA A 40 17.99 -1.31 1.64
C ALA A 40 18.23 0.20 1.56
N VAL A 41 17.56 0.99 2.42
CA VAL A 41 17.79 2.44 2.53
C VAL A 41 19.21 2.74 3.00
N GLN A 42 19.68 2.01 4.03
CA GLN A 42 21.02 2.20 4.58
C GLN A 42 22.13 1.89 3.57
N ASN A 43 21.92 0.90 2.70
CA ASN A 43 22.88 0.50 1.67
C ASN A 43 23.09 1.58 0.60
N VAL A 44 22.00 2.18 0.08
CA VAL A 44 22.10 3.26 -0.91
C VAL A 44 22.30 4.64 -0.28
N GLY A 45 22.04 4.79 1.02
CA GLY A 45 22.18 6.05 1.76
C GLY A 45 21.05 7.06 1.50
N SER A 46 19.94 6.64 0.91
CA SER A 46 18.76 7.48 0.67
C SER A 46 17.47 6.64 0.58
N GLY A 47 16.32 7.21 0.97
CA GLY A 47 15.03 6.52 0.90
C GLY A 47 14.15 6.78 2.11
N HIS A 48 13.04 6.03 2.22
CA HIS A 48 12.01 6.23 3.24
C HIS A 48 11.75 4.91 4.01
N PRO A 49 12.45 4.67 5.14
CA PRO A 49 12.34 3.40 5.86
C PRO A 49 11.16 3.38 6.83
N GLY A 50 10.79 4.52 7.42
CA GLY A 50 9.86 4.60 8.55
C GLY A 50 8.49 4.00 8.25
N THR A 51 7.82 4.50 7.21
CA THR A 51 6.49 4.04 6.80
C THR A 51 6.50 2.57 6.37
N ALA A 52 7.55 2.10 5.69
CA ALA A 52 7.68 0.69 5.30
C ALA A 52 7.82 -0.24 6.52
N MET A 53 8.45 0.22 7.60
CA MET A 53 8.56 -0.54 8.84
C MET A 53 7.23 -0.60 9.62
N SER A 54 6.51 0.51 9.72
CA SER A 54 5.23 0.58 10.43
C SER A 54 4.13 -0.19 9.69
N LEU A 55 4.06 -0.05 8.37
CA LEU A 55 3.06 -0.71 7.52
C LEU A 55 3.36 -2.18 7.20
N ALA A 56 4.52 -2.71 7.61
CA ALA A 56 4.88 -4.11 7.36
C ALA A 56 3.79 -5.14 7.74
N PRO A 57 3.09 -5.04 8.90
CA PRO A 57 2.00 -5.97 9.22
C PRO A 57 0.80 -5.86 8.27
N LEU A 58 0.44 -4.63 7.85
CA LEU A 58 -0.67 -4.39 6.91
C LEU A 58 -0.32 -4.93 5.53
N ALA A 59 0.84 -4.56 4.99
CA ALA A 59 1.30 -4.99 3.67
C ALA A 59 1.46 -6.52 3.61
N TYR A 60 2.03 -7.14 4.65
CA TYR A 60 2.09 -8.59 4.78
C TYR A 60 0.70 -9.23 4.73
N THR A 61 -0.24 -8.69 5.51
CA THR A 61 -1.61 -9.22 5.55
C THR A 61 -2.28 -9.10 4.18
N LEU A 62 -2.13 -7.96 3.50
CA LEU A 62 -2.70 -7.75 2.18
C LEU A 62 -2.16 -8.77 1.17
N TYR A 63 -0.85 -8.83 0.99
CA TYR A 63 -0.24 -9.66 -0.05
C TYR A 63 -0.33 -11.16 0.22
N GLN A 64 -0.22 -11.58 1.48
CA GLN A 64 -0.12 -13.00 1.82
C GLN A 64 -1.48 -13.63 2.13
N ARG A 65 -2.51 -12.84 2.43
CA ARG A 65 -3.77 -13.36 2.99
C ARG A 65 -5.04 -12.77 2.43
N VAL A 66 -5.01 -11.59 1.81
CA VAL A 66 -6.23 -10.87 1.40
C VAL A 66 -6.34 -10.77 -0.11
N LEU A 67 -5.28 -10.28 -0.78
CA LEU A 67 -5.28 -10.08 -2.22
C LEU A 67 -5.44 -11.41 -2.95
N ASP A 68 -6.41 -11.49 -3.86
CA ASP A 68 -6.53 -12.55 -4.83
C ASP A 68 -5.68 -12.22 -6.06
N HIS A 69 -4.50 -12.83 -6.15
CA HIS A 69 -3.52 -12.53 -7.20
C HIS A 69 -2.62 -13.73 -7.48
N ASP A 70 -1.99 -13.71 -8.66
CA ASP A 70 -1.02 -14.72 -9.07
C ASP A 70 0.36 -14.07 -9.31
N PRO A 71 1.38 -14.33 -8.46
CA PRO A 71 2.73 -13.82 -8.66
C PRO A 71 3.39 -14.27 -9.97
N THR A 72 2.89 -15.36 -10.58
CA THR A 72 3.37 -15.89 -11.85
C THR A 72 2.66 -15.31 -13.07
N ASP A 73 1.50 -14.65 -12.88
CA ASP A 73 0.72 -13.96 -13.92
C ASP A 73 0.18 -12.62 -13.42
N THR A 74 1.03 -11.59 -13.43
CA THR A 74 0.62 -10.23 -13.06
C THR A 74 -0.29 -9.55 -14.08
N ASP A 75 -0.54 -10.18 -15.23
CA ASP A 75 -1.47 -9.69 -16.24
C ASP A 75 -2.86 -10.34 -16.11
N TRP A 76 -3.04 -11.28 -15.17
CA TRP A 76 -4.34 -11.90 -14.89
C TRP A 76 -5.41 -10.84 -14.66
N VAL A 77 -6.41 -10.81 -15.54
CA VAL A 77 -7.45 -9.75 -15.57
C VAL A 77 -8.26 -9.71 -14.27
N GLY A 78 -8.55 -10.87 -13.68
CA GLY A 78 -9.43 -11.02 -12.51
C GLY A 78 -8.75 -10.82 -11.16
N ARG A 79 -7.44 -10.51 -11.12
CA ARG A 79 -6.73 -10.27 -9.84
C ARG A 79 -7.31 -9.07 -9.08
N ASP A 80 -7.15 -9.03 -7.76
CA ASP A 80 -7.28 -7.78 -7.03
C ASP A 80 -6.19 -6.79 -7.45
N ARG A 81 -6.49 -5.49 -7.43
CA ARG A 81 -5.52 -4.44 -7.72
C ARG A 81 -5.04 -3.79 -6.44
N PHE A 82 -3.73 -3.56 -6.36
CA PHE A 82 -3.12 -2.86 -5.23
C PHE A 82 -2.41 -1.57 -5.70
N VAL A 83 -2.76 -0.44 -5.08
CA VAL A 83 -2.15 0.87 -5.36
C VAL A 83 -1.53 1.43 -4.08
N LEU A 84 -0.20 1.62 -4.09
CA LEU A 84 0.51 2.35 -3.05
C LEU A 84 0.48 3.85 -3.37
N SER A 85 -0.53 4.58 -2.88
CA SER A 85 -0.67 6.02 -3.13
C SER A 85 0.46 6.81 -2.49
N CYS A 86 0.85 6.43 -1.27
CA CYS A 86 2.01 6.95 -0.57
C CYS A 86 3.32 6.38 -1.16
N GLY A 87 3.55 6.61 -2.46
CA GLY A 87 4.60 5.98 -3.26
C GLY A 87 6.03 6.20 -2.76
N HIS A 88 6.26 7.17 -1.86
CA HIS A 88 7.55 7.32 -1.18
C HIS A 88 7.93 6.07 -0.39
N SER A 89 6.93 5.33 0.12
CA SER A 89 7.07 4.09 0.87
C SER A 89 7.21 2.86 -0.04
N SER A 90 7.89 3.01 -1.18
CA SER A 90 8.00 2.00 -2.25
C SER A 90 8.47 0.62 -1.76
N LEU A 91 9.34 0.58 -0.75
CA LEU A 91 9.78 -0.66 -0.09
C LEU A 91 8.64 -1.46 0.56
N THR A 92 7.55 -0.80 0.98
CA THR A 92 6.32 -1.47 1.44
C THR A 92 5.80 -2.45 0.39
N GLN A 93 5.87 -2.06 -0.89
CA GLN A 93 5.41 -2.89 -2.00
C GLN A 93 6.52 -3.81 -2.51
N TYR A 94 7.72 -3.30 -2.78
CA TYR A 94 8.81 -4.11 -3.36
C TYR A 94 9.17 -5.33 -2.52
N ILE A 95 9.17 -5.20 -1.18
CA ILE A 95 9.50 -6.33 -0.31
C ILE A 95 8.39 -7.40 -0.38
N GLN A 96 7.11 -7.02 -0.52
CA GLN A 96 6.04 -8.01 -0.70
C GLN A 96 6.12 -8.68 -2.07
N LEU A 97 6.50 -7.94 -3.11
CA LEU A 97 6.75 -8.49 -4.44
C LEU A 97 7.91 -9.51 -4.42
N TYR A 98 8.98 -9.22 -3.68
CA TYR A 98 10.07 -10.17 -3.43
C TYR A 98 9.60 -11.41 -2.65
N LEU A 99 8.98 -11.21 -1.48
CA LEU A 99 8.54 -12.32 -0.62
C LEU A 99 7.46 -13.19 -1.26
N GLY A 100 6.58 -12.59 -2.07
CA GLY A 100 5.51 -13.26 -2.79
C GLY A 100 5.95 -13.93 -4.10
N GLY A 101 7.21 -13.79 -4.52
CA GLY A 101 7.70 -14.42 -5.75
C GLY A 101 7.23 -13.74 -7.03
N PHE A 102 6.94 -12.43 -7.00
CA PHE A 102 6.58 -11.63 -8.17
C PHE A 102 7.78 -11.33 -9.08
N GLY A 103 8.94 -11.95 -8.84
CA GLY A 103 10.13 -11.87 -9.70
C GLY A 103 11.13 -10.78 -9.34
N LEU A 104 10.86 -9.96 -8.32
CA LEU A 104 11.93 -9.24 -7.65
C LEU A 104 12.75 -10.22 -6.82
N GLU A 105 14.07 -10.06 -6.84
CA GLU A 105 15.01 -10.85 -6.08
C GLU A 105 15.74 -9.99 -5.04
N MET A 106 16.52 -10.64 -4.18
CA MET A 106 17.31 -9.95 -3.14
C MET A 106 18.26 -8.89 -3.73
N GLU A 107 18.80 -9.16 -4.92
CA GLU A 107 19.72 -8.28 -5.64
C GLU A 107 19.03 -6.99 -6.10
N ASP A 108 17.73 -7.05 -6.41
CA ASP A 108 16.94 -5.86 -6.72
C ASP A 108 16.78 -4.99 -5.47
N LEU A 109 16.44 -5.58 -4.31
CA LEU A 109 16.33 -4.83 -3.05
C LEU A 109 17.64 -4.16 -2.65
N LYS A 110 18.79 -4.83 -2.87
CA LYS A 110 20.13 -4.23 -2.68
C LYS A 110 20.39 -3.07 -3.64
N ALA A 111 19.80 -3.11 -4.83
CA ALA A 111 19.94 -2.11 -5.88
C ALA A 111 18.93 -0.95 -5.77
N LEU A 112 18.16 -0.84 -4.67
CA LEU A 112 17.23 0.26 -4.41
C LEU A 112 17.80 1.61 -4.86
N ARG A 113 17.03 2.36 -5.68
CA ARG A 113 17.37 3.72 -6.14
C ARG A 113 18.69 3.85 -6.91
N SER A 114 19.19 2.75 -7.46
CA SER A 114 20.33 2.78 -8.37
C SER A 114 19.89 2.78 -9.83
N TRP A 115 20.79 3.25 -10.69
CA TRP A 115 20.58 3.28 -12.14
C TRP A 115 20.21 1.88 -12.67
N ASP A 116 19.20 1.81 -13.55
CA ASP A 116 18.64 0.59 -14.15
C ASP A 116 18.08 -0.47 -13.16
N SER A 117 18.01 -0.19 -11.85
CA SER A 117 17.39 -1.13 -10.90
C SER A 117 15.88 -1.27 -11.10
N LEU A 118 15.33 -2.46 -10.84
CA LEU A 118 13.87 -2.70 -10.84
C LEU A 118 13.16 -2.13 -9.60
N THR A 119 13.89 -1.41 -8.74
CA THR A 119 13.39 -0.80 -7.50
C THR A 119 13.74 0.68 -7.47
N PRO A 120 13.15 1.51 -8.35
CA PRO A 120 13.30 2.96 -8.32
C PRO A 120 12.75 3.55 -7.02
N GLY A 121 13.08 4.81 -6.73
CA GLY A 121 12.73 5.44 -5.45
C GLY A 121 11.23 5.54 -5.17
N HIS A 122 10.42 5.63 -6.23
CA HIS A 122 8.97 5.51 -6.20
C HIS A 122 8.55 4.43 -7.22
N PRO A 123 7.43 3.72 -7.03
CA PRO A 123 7.00 2.66 -7.94
C PRO A 123 6.76 3.20 -9.34
N GLU A 124 7.19 2.45 -10.37
CA GLU A 124 6.99 2.81 -11.78
C GLU A 124 6.28 1.66 -12.51
N VAL A 125 5.10 1.96 -13.08
CA VAL A 125 4.34 1.01 -13.91
C VAL A 125 5.13 0.65 -15.16
N HIS A 126 5.04 -0.61 -15.59
CA HIS A 126 5.81 -1.22 -16.68
C HIS A 126 7.32 -1.39 -16.43
N HIS A 127 7.87 -0.81 -15.36
CA HIS A 127 9.27 -1.02 -14.97
C HIS A 127 9.42 -2.20 -13.99
N THR A 128 8.60 -2.22 -12.94
CA THR A 128 8.61 -3.26 -11.91
C THR A 128 7.38 -4.15 -12.04
N ARG A 129 7.56 -5.46 -12.20
CA ARG A 129 6.44 -6.42 -12.28
C ARG A 129 5.63 -6.42 -10.98
N GLY A 130 4.30 -6.36 -11.10
CA GLY A 130 3.38 -6.25 -9.95
C GLY A 130 3.14 -4.83 -9.43
N VAL A 131 3.70 -3.81 -10.08
CA VAL A 131 3.34 -2.40 -9.84
C VAL A 131 2.22 -1.98 -10.80
N GLU A 132 1.02 -1.77 -10.25
CA GLU A 132 -0.18 -1.42 -11.04
C GLU A 132 -0.17 0.01 -11.60
N MET A 133 0.56 0.92 -10.94
CA MET A 133 0.56 2.34 -11.27
C MET A 133 1.84 3.02 -10.80
N THR A 134 2.37 3.95 -11.61
CA THR A 134 3.41 4.87 -11.15
C THR A 134 2.84 5.85 -10.13
N THR A 135 3.40 5.84 -8.93
CA THR A 135 3.02 6.75 -7.84
C THR A 135 4.24 7.53 -7.34
N GLY A 136 4.04 8.46 -6.42
CA GLY A 136 5.09 9.37 -5.93
C GLY A 136 4.54 10.78 -5.72
N PRO A 137 3.94 11.39 -6.76
CA PRO A 137 3.08 12.55 -6.57
C PRO A 137 1.87 12.15 -5.72
N LEU A 138 1.81 12.67 -4.49
CA LEU A 138 0.79 12.32 -3.50
C LEU A 138 -0.63 12.63 -4.03
N GLY A 139 -1.60 11.84 -3.59
CA GLY A 139 -3.01 11.91 -3.99
C GLY A 139 -3.34 11.27 -5.33
N GLN A 140 -2.38 11.15 -6.25
CA GLN A 140 -2.62 10.60 -7.59
C GLN A 140 -2.96 9.11 -7.57
N GLY A 141 -2.32 8.33 -6.69
CA GLY A 141 -2.55 6.89 -6.58
C GLY A 141 -3.98 6.59 -6.13
N LEU A 142 -4.40 7.18 -5.01
CA LEU A 142 -5.76 7.05 -4.49
C LEU A 142 -6.81 7.56 -5.50
N SER A 143 -6.57 8.70 -6.12
CA SER A 143 -7.49 9.26 -7.12
C SER A 143 -7.64 8.37 -8.34
N SER A 144 -6.56 7.73 -8.79
CA SER A 144 -6.59 6.81 -9.93
C SER A 144 -7.21 5.46 -9.57
N ALA A 145 -7.05 5.01 -8.33
CA ALA A 145 -7.72 3.81 -7.82
C ALA A 145 -9.25 3.95 -7.82
N VAL A 146 -9.79 5.16 -7.61
CA VAL A 146 -11.22 5.44 -7.85
C VAL A 146 -11.59 5.15 -9.31
N GLY A 147 -10.75 5.57 -10.26
CA GLY A 147 -10.91 5.23 -11.69
C GLY A 147 -10.86 3.73 -11.96
N MET A 148 -9.94 2.99 -11.33
CA MET A 148 -9.85 1.53 -11.43
C MET A 148 -11.14 0.85 -10.92
N ALA A 149 -11.68 1.30 -9.79
CA ALA A 149 -12.93 0.77 -9.25
C ALA A 149 -14.14 1.07 -10.17
N MET A 150 -14.20 2.27 -10.76
CA MET A 150 -15.21 2.60 -11.77
C MET A 150 -15.08 1.72 -13.02
N ALA A 151 -13.85 1.44 -13.46
CA ALA A 151 -13.57 0.58 -14.61
C ALA A 151 -14.01 -0.87 -14.34
N ALA A 152 -13.67 -1.44 -13.18
CA ALA A 152 -14.08 -2.79 -12.79
C ALA A 152 -15.60 -2.98 -12.85
N ARG A 153 -16.37 -2.04 -12.29
CA ARG A 153 -17.83 -2.08 -12.37
C ARG A 153 -18.35 -1.95 -13.81
N ARG A 154 -17.74 -1.11 -14.62
CA ARG A 154 -18.12 -0.94 -16.04
C ARG A 154 -17.82 -2.20 -16.84
N GLU A 155 -16.66 -2.83 -16.62
CA GLU A 155 -16.24 -4.05 -17.29
C GLU A 155 -17.14 -5.22 -16.92
N ARG A 156 -17.49 -5.39 -15.64
CA ARG A 156 -18.52 -6.35 -15.23
C ARG A 156 -19.83 -6.12 -15.98
N GLY A 157 -20.30 -4.87 -16.08
CA GLY A 157 -21.53 -4.55 -16.81
C GLY A 157 -21.47 -4.83 -18.32
N LEU A 158 -20.28 -4.88 -18.92
CA LEU A 158 -20.08 -5.21 -20.34
C LEU A 158 -19.94 -6.70 -20.59
N PHE A 159 -19.30 -7.43 -19.67
CA PHE A 159 -18.92 -8.82 -19.90
C PHE A 159 -19.81 -9.83 -19.17
N ASP A 160 -20.33 -9.48 -18.00
CA ASP A 160 -21.10 -10.39 -17.15
C ASP A 160 -22.12 -9.66 -16.24
N PRO A 161 -23.07 -8.91 -16.84
CA PRO A 161 -23.99 -8.04 -16.09
C PRO A 161 -25.02 -8.80 -15.23
N GLU A 162 -25.35 -10.05 -15.60
CA GLU A 162 -26.41 -10.82 -14.94
C GLU A 162 -25.90 -11.73 -13.81
N ALA A 163 -24.57 -11.85 -13.65
CA ALA A 163 -24.00 -12.65 -12.57
C ALA A 163 -24.37 -12.09 -11.19
N PRO A 164 -24.68 -12.96 -10.20
CA PRO A 164 -24.84 -12.54 -8.82
C PRO A 164 -23.61 -11.81 -8.29
N ALA A 165 -23.81 -10.90 -7.33
CA ALA A 165 -22.70 -10.14 -6.74
C ALA A 165 -21.70 -11.06 -6.04
N GLY A 166 -20.43 -10.97 -6.43
CA GLY A 166 -19.34 -11.77 -5.89
C GLY A 166 -19.17 -13.14 -6.56
N GLU A 167 -19.96 -13.44 -7.60
CA GLU A 167 -19.87 -14.70 -8.35
C GLU A 167 -19.31 -14.52 -9.77
N SER A 168 -19.15 -13.27 -10.24
CA SER A 168 -18.57 -13.02 -11.56
C SER A 168 -17.05 -13.23 -11.52
N PRO A 169 -16.43 -13.85 -12.55
CA PRO A 169 -14.96 -13.87 -12.67
C PRO A 169 -14.34 -12.49 -12.89
N PHE A 170 -15.17 -11.46 -13.13
CA PHE A 170 -14.74 -10.06 -13.24
C PHE A 170 -14.91 -9.27 -11.94
N ASP A 171 -15.53 -9.85 -10.90
CA ASP A 171 -15.60 -9.23 -9.57
C ASP A 171 -14.22 -9.28 -8.91
N HIS A 172 -13.65 -8.12 -8.57
CA HIS A 172 -12.39 -7.97 -7.84
C HIS A 172 -12.36 -6.64 -7.09
N HIS A 173 -11.44 -6.51 -6.13
CA HIS A 173 -11.26 -5.35 -5.28
C HIS A 173 -10.07 -4.49 -5.72
N ILE A 174 -10.15 -3.22 -5.34
CA ILE A 174 -9.08 -2.24 -5.47
C ILE A 174 -8.66 -1.82 -4.07
N TYR A 175 -7.45 -2.19 -3.67
CA TYR A 175 -6.87 -1.86 -2.38
C TYR A 175 -5.89 -0.70 -2.52
N VAL A 176 -5.98 0.27 -1.61
CA VAL A 176 -5.11 1.44 -1.59
C VAL A 176 -4.50 1.62 -0.22
N ILE A 177 -3.20 1.93 -0.17
CA ILE A 177 -2.56 2.49 1.02
C ILE A 177 -2.27 3.97 0.73
N ALA A 178 -2.79 4.85 1.59
CA ALA A 178 -2.64 6.30 1.53
C ALA A 178 -2.02 6.82 2.84
N SER A 179 -1.30 7.95 2.79
CA SER A 179 -0.78 8.65 3.96
C SER A 179 -1.49 9.98 4.21
N ASP A 180 -1.12 10.68 5.28
CA ASP A 180 -1.57 12.05 5.54
C ASP A 180 -1.36 12.98 4.34
N GLY A 181 -0.22 12.83 3.64
CA GLY A 181 0.08 13.61 2.45
C GLY A 181 -0.88 13.36 1.30
N ASP A 182 -1.35 12.12 1.11
CA ASP A 182 -2.38 11.83 0.12
C ASP A 182 -3.71 12.48 0.49
N LEU A 183 -4.05 12.53 1.78
CA LEU A 183 -5.32 13.07 2.26
C LEU A 183 -5.39 14.59 2.34
N GLN A 184 -4.24 15.27 2.32
CA GLN A 184 -4.12 16.72 2.23
C GLN A 184 -4.24 17.24 0.78
N GLU A 185 -3.95 16.39 -0.21
CA GLU A 185 -4.01 16.78 -1.62
C GLU A 185 -5.45 16.92 -2.12
N GLY A 186 -5.75 18.06 -2.76
CA GLY A 186 -7.11 18.40 -3.19
C GLY A 186 -7.72 17.39 -4.18
N VAL A 187 -6.88 16.77 -5.03
CA VAL A 187 -7.31 15.75 -5.99
C VAL A 187 -7.94 14.53 -5.29
N THR A 188 -7.45 14.18 -4.10
CA THR A 188 -8.03 13.10 -3.29
C THR A 188 -9.43 13.46 -2.80
N ALA A 189 -9.66 14.71 -2.40
CA ALA A 189 -10.99 15.15 -1.99
C ALA A 189 -12.00 15.10 -3.16
N GLU A 190 -11.57 15.50 -4.36
CA GLU A 190 -12.37 15.38 -5.59
C GLU A 190 -12.73 13.92 -5.88
N ALA A 191 -11.72 13.04 -5.88
CA ALA A 191 -11.89 11.64 -6.19
C ALA A 191 -12.74 10.90 -5.16
N SER A 192 -12.50 11.13 -3.86
CA SER A 192 -13.27 10.50 -2.77
C SER A 192 -14.73 10.96 -2.76
N SER A 193 -15.01 12.24 -3.04
CA SER A 193 -16.38 12.76 -3.19
C SER A 193 -17.12 12.06 -4.35
N LEU A 194 -16.44 11.89 -5.49
CA LEU A 194 -16.98 11.16 -6.62
C LEU A 194 -17.18 9.67 -6.30
N ALA A 195 -16.23 9.03 -5.63
CA ALA A 195 -16.30 7.62 -5.24
C ALA A 195 -17.52 7.35 -4.32
N GLY A 196 -17.75 8.22 -3.34
CA GLY A 196 -18.92 8.15 -2.46
C GLY A 196 -20.23 8.30 -3.24
N THR A 197 -20.30 9.27 -4.16
CA THR A 197 -21.45 9.45 -5.06
C THR A 197 -21.70 8.21 -5.92
N GLN A 198 -20.63 7.57 -6.39
CA GLN A 198 -20.69 6.39 -7.24
C GLN A 198 -20.90 5.09 -6.46
N GLN A 199 -20.87 5.09 -5.12
CA GLN A 199 -21.05 3.89 -4.28
C GLN A 199 -20.09 2.74 -4.68
N LEU A 200 -18.80 3.05 -4.81
CA LEU A 200 -17.78 2.09 -5.25
C LEU A 200 -17.39 1.12 -4.12
N GLY A 201 -18.25 0.14 -3.85
CA GLY A 201 -18.09 -0.82 -2.75
C GLY A 201 -16.90 -1.79 -2.87
N ASN A 202 -16.24 -1.86 -4.03
CA ASN A 202 -15.05 -2.67 -4.24
C ASN A 202 -13.73 -1.88 -4.04
N LEU A 203 -13.80 -0.59 -3.71
CA LEU A 203 -12.64 0.23 -3.36
C LEU A 203 -12.43 0.23 -1.84
N ILE A 204 -11.25 -0.20 -1.39
CA ILE A 204 -10.88 -0.30 0.03
C ILE A 204 -9.59 0.50 0.25
N VAL A 205 -9.67 1.53 1.09
CA VAL A 205 -8.56 2.46 1.35
C VAL A 205 -8.11 2.33 2.80
N PHE A 206 -6.82 2.10 3.00
CA PHE A 206 -6.14 2.18 4.28
C PHE A 206 -5.42 3.51 4.38
N TRP A 207 -5.79 4.34 5.35
CA TRP A 207 -5.05 5.54 5.70
C TRP A 207 -4.08 5.22 6.84
N ASP A 208 -2.78 5.42 6.59
CA ASP A 208 -1.73 5.39 7.61
C ASP A 208 -1.76 6.69 8.42
N ASP A 209 -2.71 6.79 9.36
CA ASP A 209 -2.80 7.86 10.36
C ASP A 209 -1.69 7.69 11.41
N ASN A 210 -0.49 8.12 11.05
CA ASN A 210 0.69 8.03 11.92
C ASN A 210 1.07 9.37 12.57
N ARG A 211 0.34 10.45 12.24
CA ARG A 211 0.54 11.83 12.71
C ARG A 211 1.91 12.44 12.39
N ILE A 212 2.60 11.92 11.38
CA ILE A 212 3.92 12.38 10.96
C ILE A 212 3.91 12.69 9.46
N SER A 213 4.37 13.88 9.13
CA SER A 213 4.74 14.28 7.77
C SER A 213 6.21 14.67 7.69
N ILE A 214 6.65 15.26 6.57
CA ILE A 214 8.03 15.75 6.44
C ILE A 214 8.34 16.83 7.50
N GLU A 215 7.36 17.65 7.88
CA GLU A 215 7.50 18.68 8.92
C GLU A 215 7.22 18.16 10.35
N ASP A 216 7.39 16.85 10.57
CA ASP A 216 7.14 16.16 11.84
C ASP A 216 5.63 16.11 12.17
N ASP A 217 5.24 16.43 13.42
CA ASP A 217 3.86 16.36 13.90
C ASP A 217 2.85 17.10 12.98
N THR A 218 1.88 16.34 12.44
CA THR A 218 0.87 16.87 11.52
C THR A 218 -0.03 17.93 12.13
N GLN A 219 -0.07 18.09 13.47
CA GLN A 219 -0.85 19.15 14.13
C GLN A 219 -0.49 20.57 13.68
N ILE A 220 0.70 20.78 13.09
CA ILE A 220 1.08 22.07 12.53
C ILE A 220 0.28 22.46 11.27
N ALA A 221 -0.25 21.49 10.51
CA ALA A 221 -0.84 21.73 9.19
C ALA A 221 -2.10 20.91 8.86
N PHE A 222 -2.41 19.84 9.60
CA PHE A 222 -3.49 18.90 9.29
C PHE A 222 -4.22 18.48 10.58
N THR A 223 -5.29 19.22 10.90
CA THR A 223 -6.05 19.12 12.17
C THR A 223 -7.54 18.87 11.98
N GLU A 224 -7.96 18.53 10.76
CA GLU A 224 -9.35 18.21 10.43
C GLU A 224 -9.76 16.84 10.98
N ASP A 225 -11.08 16.62 11.08
CA ASP A 225 -11.64 15.30 11.32
C ASP A 225 -11.79 14.55 9.99
N VAL A 226 -10.75 13.81 9.62
CA VAL A 226 -10.71 13.02 8.38
C VAL A 226 -11.82 11.97 8.34
N VAL A 227 -12.10 11.31 9.47
CA VAL A 227 -13.11 10.24 9.53
C VAL A 227 -14.50 10.82 9.33
N ALA A 228 -14.79 12.01 9.87
CA ALA A 228 -16.07 12.68 9.62
C ALA A 228 -16.22 13.24 8.20
N ARG A 229 -15.12 13.52 7.50
CA ARG A 229 -15.12 13.99 6.11
C ARG A 229 -15.48 12.88 5.11
N TYR A 230 -15.11 11.63 5.40
CA TYR A 230 -15.45 10.45 4.59
C TYR A 230 -16.85 9.91 4.95
#